data_AF-I7KFV6-F1
#
_entry.id   AF-I7KFV6-F1
#
_cell.length_a   1.000
_cell.length_b   1.000
_cell.length_c   1.000
_cell.angle_alpha   90.00
_cell.angle_beta   90.00
_cell.angle_gamma   90.00
#
_symmetry.space_group_name_H-M   'P 1'
#
loop_
_entity.id
_entity.type
_entity.pdbx_description
1 polymer ?
#
loop_
_entity_poly.entity_id
_entity_poly.type
_entity_poly.pdbx_seq_one_letter_code
_entity_poly.pdbx_strand_id
1 'polypeptide(L)' 'MHSSLLNLRDLVFGGDLAGIPDAVDQCLYDILDQYDHFQMIVFTRLLEMLLDTDMSSKASRTLKIIDLIKFPVKKAMG' A
#
# COMPACT_ATOMS: atom_id res chain seq x y z
N MET A 1 -7.56 -11.49 5.00
CA MET A 1 -7.16 -10.09 4.73
C MET A 1 -6.74 -9.50 6.07
N HIS A 2 -5.52 -8.99 6.20
CA HIS A 2 -5.00 -8.48 7.48
C HIS A 2 -5.88 -7.36 8.03
N SER A 3 -5.96 -7.29 9.36
CA SER A 3 -6.66 -6.22 10.07
C SER A 3 -6.14 -4.83 9.70
N SER A 4 -4.84 -4.70 9.46
CA SER A 4 -4.21 -3.45 8.99
C SER A 4 -4.64 -3.05 7.58
N LEU A 5 -4.78 -4.02 6.67
CA LEU A 5 -5.26 -3.76 5.31
C LEU A 5 -6.76 -3.43 5.27
N LEU A 6 -7.56 -4.07 6.12
CA LEU A 6 -8.97 -3.73 6.32
C LEU A 6 -9.12 -2.32 6.91
N ASN A 7 -8.32 -1.97 7.92
CA ASN A 7 -8.30 -0.64 8.51
C ASN A 7 -7.93 0.44 7.48
N LEU A 8 -6.87 0.22 6.69
CA LEU A 8 -6.47 1.15 5.64
C LEU A 8 -7.57 1.31 4.58
N ARG A 9 -8.19 0.22 4.15
CA ARG A 9 -9.34 0.28 3.23
C ARG A 9 -10.45 1.16 3.80
N ASP A 10 -10.82 0.93 5.05
CA ASP A 10 -11.94 1.64 5.67
C ASP A 10 -11.63 3.13 5.85
N LEU A 11 -10.38 3.52 6.10
CA LEU A 11 -9.95 4.92 6.11
C LEU A 11 -9.98 5.56 4.72
N VAL A 12 -9.50 4.85 3.69
CA VAL A 12 -9.49 5.32 2.30
C VAL A 12 -10.91 5.58 1.80
N PHE A 13 -11.84 4.66 2.04
CA PHE A 13 -13.23 4.81 1.60
C PHE A 13 -14.10 5.63 2.57
N GLY A 14 -13.72 5.71 3.84
CA GLY A 14 -14.41 6.48 4.87
C GLY A 14 -14.15 7.99 4.80
N GLY A 15 -13.12 8.42 4.05
CA GLY A 15 -12.77 9.83 3.88
C GLY A 15 -12.07 10.45 5.09
N ASP A 16 -11.73 9.65 6.11
CA ASP A 16 -10.88 10.07 7.22
C ASP A 16 -9.41 9.94 6.83
N LEU A 17 -8.86 11.04 6.32
CA LEU A 17 -7.48 11.09 5.84
C LEU A 17 -6.43 11.27 6.96
N ALA A 18 -6.86 11.57 8.19
CA ALA A 18 -5.93 11.86 9.29
C ALA A 18 -5.18 10.61 9.76
N GLY A 19 -5.86 9.45 9.78
CA GLY A 19 -5.29 8.17 10.21
C GLY A 19 -4.56 7.39 9.11
N ILE A 20 -4.62 7.86 7.86
CA ILE A 20 -4.06 7.13 6.70
C ILE A 20 -2.54 6.94 6.77
N PRO A 21 -1.72 7.94 7.15
CA PRO A 21 -0.27 7.76 7.19
C PRO A 21 0.16 6.60 8.09
N ASP A 22 -0.38 6.53 9.30
CA ASP A 22 -0.03 5.48 10.28
C ASP A 22 -0.57 4.12 9.83
N ALA A 23 -1.77 4.09 9.23
CA ALA A 23 -2.36 2.86 8.68
C ALA A 23 -1.58 2.32 7.48
N VAL A 24 -1.02 3.19 6.64
CA VAL A 24 -0.16 2.81 5.51
C VAL A 24 1.12 2.16 6.00
N ASP A 25 1.79 2.77 6.97
CA ASP A 25 3.05 2.23 7.52
C ASP A 25 2.82 0.88 8.19
N GLN A 26 1.78 0.75 9.02
CA GLN A 26 1.44 -0.51 9.66
C GLN A 26 1.10 -1.61 8.65
N CYS A 27 0.34 -1.27 7.61
CA CYS A 27 -0.04 -2.24 6.58
C CYS A 27 1.17 -2.70 5.74
N LEU A 28 2.11 -1.79 5.44
CA LEU A 28 3.36 -2.14 4.77
C LEU A 28 4.20 -3.10 5.63
N TYR A 29 4.34 -2.83 6.93
CA TYR A 29 5.07 -3.70 7.85
C TYR A 29 4.47 -5.11 7.90
N ASP A 30 3.15 -5.22 8.07
CA ASP A 30 2.47 -6.53 8.16
C ASP A 30 2.60 -7.33 6.85
N ILE A 31 2.50 -6.64 5.70
CA ILE A 31 2.65 -7.26 4.38
C ILE A 31 4.10 -7.71 4.14
N LEU A 32 5.08 -6.94 4.59
CA LEU A 32 6.50 -7.28 4.48
C LEU A 32 6.88 -8.45 5.39
N ASP A 33 6.35 -8.49 6.61
CA ASP A 33 6.62 -9.56 7.58
C ASP A 33 6.10 -10.92 7.10
N GLN A 34 4.91 -10.93 6.46
CA GLN A 34 4.27 -12.18 6.03
C GLN A 34 4.45 -12.51 4.53
N TYR A 35 5.00 -11.56 3.76
CA TYR A 35 5.21 -11.63 2.31
C TYR A 35 3.99 -12.17 1.53
N ASP A 36 2.79 -11.67 1.86
CA ASP A 36 1.56 -12.03 1.16
C ASP A 36 1.39 -11.21 -0.13
N HIS A 37 1.61 -11.87 -1.27
CA HIS A 37 1.56 -11.24 -2.59
C HIS A 37 0.17 -10.68 -2.96
N PHE A 38 -0.91 -11.37 -2.55
CA PHE A 38 -2.28 -10.90 -2.83
C PHE A 38 -2.57 -9.62 -2.05
N GLN A 39 -2.13 -9.56 -0.80
CA GLN A 39 -2.31 -8.37 0.05
C GLN A 39 -1.46 -7.19 -0.43
N MET A 40 -0.24 -7.44 -0.94
CA MET A 40 0.56 -6.42 -1.63
C MET A 40 -0.19 -5.79 -2.80
N ILE A 41 -0.89 -6.59 -3.63
CA ILE A 41 -1.65 -6.07 -4.77
C ILE A 41 -2.76 -5.14 -4.29
N VAL A 42 -3.54 -5.55 -3.30
CA VAL A 42 -4.65 -4.75 -2.74
C VAL A 42 -4.11 -3.45 -2.11
N PHE A 43 -3.05 -3.55 -1.32
CA PHE A 43 -2.38 -2.39 -0.71
C PHE A 43 -1.89 -1.37 -1.73
N THR A 44 -1.31 -1.85 -2.85
CA THR A 44 -0.88 -0.96 -3.94
C THR A 44 -2.05 -0.19 -4.52
N ARG A 45 -3.18 -0.86 -4.81
CA ARG A 45 -4.37 -0.22 -5.37
C ARG A 45 -4.95 0.84 -4.44
N LEU A 46 -4.94 0.60 -3.12
CA LEU A 46 -5.37 1.59 -2.13
C LEU A 46 -4.50 2.85 -2.16
N LEU A 47 -3.18 2.70 -2.33
CA LEU A 47 -2.26 3.83 -2.42
C LEU A 47 -2.36 4.60 -3.74
N GLU A 48 -2.60 3.90 -4.85
CA GLU A 48 -2.91 4.54 -6.14
C GLU A 48 -4.15 5.43 -6.02
N MET A 49 -5.22 4.95 -5.37
CA MET A 49 -6.42 5.76 -5.14
C MET A 49 -6.14 6.99 -4.25
N LEU A 50 -5.24 6.87 -3.26
CA LEU A 50 -4.87 8.00 -2.41
C LEU A 50 -4.10 9.09 -3.15
N LEU A 51 -3.30 8.71 -4.15
CA LEU A 51 -2.59 9.65 -5.01
C LEU A 51 -3.52 10.45 -5.91
N ASP A 52 -4.60 9.83 -6.39
CA ASP A 52 -5.61 10.51 -7.19
C ASP A 52 -6.42 11.53 -6.36
N THR A 53 -6.43 11.41 -5.03
CA THR A 53 -7.16 12.30 -4.09
C THR A 53 -6.34 13.43 -3.46
N ASP A 54 -5.32 13.96 -4.15
CA ASP A 54 -4.55 15.16 -3.72
C ASP A 54 -3.78 15.00 -2.37
N MET A 55 -3.42 13.76 -2.01
CA MET A 55 -2.49 13.48 -0.90
C MET A 55 -1.03 13.45 -1.40
N SER A 56 -0.51 14.67 -1.51
CA SER A 56 0.87 15.11 -1.74
C SER A 56 1.98 14.28 -1.04
N SER A 57 2.91 13.78 -1.85
CA SER A 57 4.23 13.20 -1.53
C SER A 57 4.32 11.87 -0.77
N LYS A 58 3.50 11.60 0.26
CA LYS A 58 3.66 10.39 1.10
C LYS A 58 3.16 9.12 0.40
N ALA A 59 1.95 9.14 -0.16
CA ALA A 59 1.45 8.01 -0.95
C ALA A 59 2.36 7.72 -2.16
N SER A 60 2.99 8.76 -2.74
CA SER A 60 3.97 8.61 -3.83
C SER A 60 5.24 7.91 -3.36
N ARG A 61 5.73 8.26 -2.15
CA ARG A 61 6.89 7.61 -1.53
C ARG A 61 6.58 6.15 -1.20
N THR A 62 5.40 5.85 -0.69
CA THR A 62 5.01 4.47 -0.36
C THR A 62 4.84 3.62 -1.63
N LEU A 63 4.27 4.15 -2.72
CA LEU A 63 4.24 3.43 -4.00
C LEU A 63 5.65 3.12 -4.52
N LYS A 64 6.61 4.04 -4.40
CA LYS A 64 8.02 3.76 -4.76
C LYS A 64 8.61 2.61 -3.93
N ILE A 65 8.30 2.55 -2.64
CA ILE A 65 8.74 1.44 -1.77
C ILE A 65 8.09 0.12 -2.22
N ILE A 66 6.80 0.15 -2.53
CA ILE A 66 6.09 -1.03 -3.06
C ILE A 66 6.65 -1.47 -4.41
N ASP A 67 6.93 -0.56 -5.34
CA ASP A 67 7.57 -0.88 -6.62
C ASP A 67 8.95 -1.51 -6.44
N LEU A 68 9.70 -1.09 -5.42
CA LEU A 68 10.97 -1.71 -5.04
C LEU A 68 10.79 -3.11 -4.44
N ILE A 69 9.68 -3.37 -3.73
CA ILE A 69 9.38 -4.67 -3.10
C ILE A 69 8.68 -5.64 -4.06
N LYS A 70 7.88 -5.12 -5.02
CA LYS A 70 7.13 -5.89 -6.03
C LYS A 70 7.99 -6.58 -7.08
N PHE A 71 9.31 -6.54 -6.96
CA PHE A 71 10.17 -7.46 -7.70
C PHE A 71 9.88 -8.92 -7.24
N PRO A 72 9.30 -9.74 -8.12
CA PRO A 72 10.14 -10.50 -9.02
C PRO A 72 10.44 -9.60 -10.19
N VAL A 73 11.73 -9.38 -10.44
CA VAL A 73 12.21 -8.88 -11.72
C VAL A 73 11.40 -9.64 -12.74
N LYS A 74 10.58 -8.95 -13.52
CA LYS A 74 10.11 -9.48 -14.79
C LYS A 74 11.33 -10.15 -15.38
N LYS A 75 11.34 -11.49 -15.41
CA LYS A 75 12.43 -12.33 -15.89
C LYS A 75 13.21 -11.53 -16.94
N ALA A 76 14.42 -11.07 -16.61
CA ALA A 76 15.42 -10.84 -17.62
C ALA A 76 15.85 -12.24 -18.07
N MET A 77 14.93 -12.96 -18.72
CA MET A 77 15.14 -14.23 -19.38
C MET A 77 14.25 -14.21 -20.61
N GLY A 78 14.89 -14.07 -21.77
CA GLY A 78 14.29 -14.09 -23.10
C GLY A 78 14.83 -12.95 -23.91
#